data_AF-A0A2R7UEP3-F1
#
_entry.id   AF-A0A2R7UEP3-F1
#
_cell.length_a   1.000
_cell.length_b   1.000
_cell.length_c   1.000
_cell.angle_alpha   90.00
_cell.angle_beta   90.00
_cell.angle_gamma   90.00
#
_symmetry.space_group_name_H-M   'P 1'
#
loop_
_entity.id
_entity.type
_entity.pdbx_description
1 polymer ?
#
loop_
_entity_poly.entity_id
_entity_poly.type
_entity_poly.pdbx_seq_one_letter_code
_entity_poly.pdbx_strand_id
1 'polypeptide(L)'
;VKWGWSPFWAKGKRPDPINARAETVVMGKFFKALWPNGRALAPANGWFEWVPDPADPKRKQPYYITSADGGPLFFAALAEVHQGLEPDERDGFVVITAAADQGLVDIHDRKPLVLSPETA
;
A
#
# COMPACT_ATOMS: atom_id res chain seq x y z
N VAL A 1 -0.67 14.27 2.79
CA VAL A 1 0.13 13.48 1.81
C VAL A 1 -0.83 12.66 0.96
N LYS A 2 -0.67 12.69 -0.37
CA LYS A 2 -1.54 11.98 -1.32
C LYS A 2 -1.25 10.47 -1.33
N TRP A 3 -2.27 9.63 -1.45
CA TRP A 3 -2.06 8.20 -1.73
C TRP A 3 -1.86 7.99 -3.22
N GLY A 4 -0.66 7.57 -3.59
CA GLY A 4 -0.17 7.51 -4.96
C GLY A 4 1.07 8.36 -5.14
N TRP A 5 2.13 7.79 -5.70
CA TRP A 5 3.38 8.50 -5.99
C TRP A 5 4.06 7.98 -7.25
N SER A 6 4.63 8.90 -8.03
CA SER A 6 5.48 8.58 -9.19
C SER A 6 6.72 9.46 -9.19
N PRO A 7 7.87 8.94 -9.66
CA PRO A 7 9.03 9.79 -9.89
C PRO A 7 8.75 10.79 -11.02
N PHE A 8 9.44 11.93 -11.02
CA PHE A 8 9.21 13.03 -11.96
C PHE A 8 9.17 12.59 -13.43
N TRP A 9 10.01 11.61 -13.82
CA TRP A 9 10.10 11.11 -15.20
C TRP A 9 8.92 10.20 -15.63
N ALA A 10 8.11 9.73 -14.68
CA ALA A 10 6.94 8.89 -14.90
C ALA A 10 5.61 9.66 -14.76
N LYS A 11 5.63 10.84 -14.12
CA LYS A 11 4.44 11.66 -13.84
C LYS A 11 3.63 11.92 -15.12
N GLY A 12 2.31 11.73 -15.03
CA GLY A 12 1.37 11.97 -16.12
C GLY A 12 1.32 10.90 -17.23
N LYS A 13 2.21 9.90 -17.24
CA LYS A 13 2.18 8.82 -18.24
C LYS A 13 1.12 7.75 -17.93
N ARG A 14 0.86 7.52 -16.64
CA ARG A 14 -0.13 6.59 -16.08
C ARG A 14 -0.61 7.15 -14.74
N PRO A 15 -1.75 6.67 -14.20
CA PRO A 15 -2.12 6.96 -12.82
C PRO A 15 -0.99 6.59 -11.86
N ASP A 16 -0.78 7.41 -10.84
CA ASP A 16 0.27 7.16 -9.86
C ASP A 16 -0.01 5.85 -9.12
N PRO A 17 0.96 4.92 -9.03
CA PRO A 17 0.76 3.69 -8.31
C PRO A 17 0.54 3.99 -6.83
N ILE A 18 -0.43 3.30 -6.24
CA ILE A 18 -0.78 3.38 -4.82
C ILE A 18 -0.11 2.28 -3.98
N ASN A 19 0.42 1.25 -4.65
CA ASN A 19 1.05 0.07 -4.04
C ASN A 19 2.45 -0.17 -4.62
N ALA A 20 3.38 -0.63 -3.78
CA ALA A 20 4.70 -1.12 -4.16
C ALA A 20 4.86 -2.58 -3.70
N ARG A 21 5.47 -3.45 -4.52
CA ARG A 21 5.67 -4.86 -4.16
C ARG A 21 6.94 -5.05 -3.34
N ALA A 22 6.85 -5.62 -2.15
CA ALA A 22 7.98 -5.85 -1.25
C ALA A 22 9.15 -6.58 -1.94
N GLU A 23 8.84 -7.51 -2.85
CA GLU A 23 9.80 -8.35 -3.56
C GLU A 23 10.69 -7.56 -4.53
N THR A 24 10.23 -6.40 -5.03
CA THR A 24 10.93 -5.65 -6.07
C THR A 24 11.16 -4.19 -5.74
N VAL A 25 10.54 -3.66 -4.67
CA VAL A 25 10.56 -2.23 -4.31
C VAL A 25 11.98 -1.70 -4.12
N VAL A 26 12.89 -2.51 -3.57
CA VAL A 26 14.30 -2.13 -3.35
C VAL A 26 15.19 -2.30 -4.59
N MET A 27 14.76 -3.10 -5.56
CA MET A 27 15.54 -3.42 -6.77
C MET A 27 15.20 -2.50 -7.95
N GLY A 28 13.93 -2.06 -8.03
CA GLY A 28 13.42 -1.27 -9.13
C GLY A 28 13.86 0.20 -9.11
N LYS A 29 14.04 0.80 -10.30
CA LYS A 29 14.33 2.24 -10.43
C LYS A 29 13.16 3.15 -10.02
N PHE A 30 11.92 2.63 -10.04
CA PHE A 30 10.71 3.43 -9.85
C PHE A 30 10.65 4.05 -8.46
N PHE A 31 10.78 3.23 -7.40
CA PHE A 31 10.74 3.69 -6.00
C PHE A 31 12.12 3.96 -5.40
N LYS A 32 13.20 3.89 -6.20
CA LYS A 32 14.57 4.10 -5.73
C LYS A 32 14.78 5.47 -5.07
N ALA A 33 14.05 6.50 -5.49
CA ALA A 33 14.13 7.83 -4.87
C ALA A 33 13.55 7.87 -3.45
N LEU A 34 12.57 7.00 -3.16
CA LEU A 34 11.97 6.89 -1.83
C LEU A 34 12.82 6.01 -0.90
N TRP A 35 13.51 4.99 -1.43
CA TRP A 35 14.29 4.08 -0.60
C TRP A 35 15.74 4.57 -0.38
N PRO A 36 16.30 4.49 0.85
CA PRO A 36 15.69 3.99 2.09
C PRO A 36 15.05 5.09 2.96
N ASN A 37 15.17 6.36 2.59
CA ASN A 37 14.91 7.49 3.50
C ASN A 37 13.43 7.87 3.64
N GLY A 38 12.59 7.45 2.70
CA GLY A 38 11.16 7.69 2.67
C GLY A 38 10.33 6.61 3.35
N ARG A 39 10.89 5.78 4.25
CA ARG A 39 10.08 4.81 5.01
C ARG A 39 9.05 5.54 5.87
N ALA A 40 7.82 5.06 5.83
CA ALA A 40 6.69 5.59 6.57
C ALA A 40 5.77 4.47 7.06
N LEU A 41 4.90 4.79 8.02
CA LEU A 41 3.79 3.95 8.43
C LEU A 41 2.48 4.57 7.95
N ALA A 42 1.60 3.75 7.37
CA ALA A 42 0.22 4.12 7.10
C ALA A 42 -0.69 3.39 8.10
N PRO A 43 -1.13 4.06 9.19
CA PRO A 43 -2.04 3.46 10.15
C PRO A 43 -3.43 3.29 9.55
N ALA A 44 -4.09 2.17 9.86
CA ALA A 44 -5.44 1.88 9.43
C ALA A 44 -6.18 1.01 10.46
N ASN A 45 -7.51 1.07 10.47
CA ASN A 45 -8.32 0.11 11.22
C ASN A 45 -8.43 -1.24 10.50
N GLY A 46 -8.17 -1.28 9.19
CA GLY A 46 -8.35 -2.44 8.34
C GLY A 46 -8.25 -2.05 6.87
N TRP A 47 -8.42 -3.02 5.99
CA TRP A 47 -8.50 -2.81 4.55
C TRP A 47 -9.64 -3.62 3.94
N PHE A 48 -9.96 -3.34 2.69
CA PHE A 48 -10.99 -4.05 1.95
C PHE A 48 -10.37 -4.85 0.82
N GLU A 49 -10.90 -6.06 0.60
CA GLU A 49 -10.63 -6.87 -0.59
C GLU A 49 -11.94 -7.36 -1.21
N TRP A 50 -11.94 -7.58 -2.51
CA TRP A 50 -13.15 -7.94 -3.26
C TRP A 50 -13.00 -9.30 -3.93
N VAL A 51 -13.78 -10.28 -3.46
CA VAL A 51 -13.78 -11.65 -4.00
C VAL A 51 -14.89 -11.77 -5.05
N PRO A 52 -14.61 -12.32 -6.26
CA PRO A 52 -15.65 -12.62 -7.23
C PRO A 52 -16.74 -13.54 -6.64
N ASP A 53 -18.01 -13.23 -6.90
CA ASP A 53 -19.12 -14.07 -6.45
C ASP A 53 -19.09 -15.40 -7.22
N PRO A 54 -19.10 -16.57 -6.55
CA PRO A 54 -19.09 -17.87 -7.20
C PRO A 54 -20.28 -18.09 -8.16
N ALA A 55 -21.43 -17.45 -7.91
CA ALA A 55 -22.63 -17.57 -8.74
C ALA A 55 -22.66 -16.54 -9.89
N ASP A 56 -21.98 -15.40 -9.76
CA ASP A 56 -21.88 -14.38 -10.80
C ASP A 56 -20.53 -13.64 -10.76
N PRO A 57 -19.57 -13.97 -11.64
CA PRO A 57 -18.25 -13.34 -11.67
C PRO A 57 -18.27 -11.81 -11.93
N LYS A 58 -19.39 -11.24 -12.40
CA LYS A 58 -19.53 -9.77 -12.55
C LYS A 58 -19.79 -9.07 -11.22
N ARG A 59 -20.22 -9.82 -10.20
CA ARG A 59 -20.42 -9.32 -8.84
C ARG A 59 -19.18 -9.64 -8.01
N LYS A 60 -18.89 -8.74 -7.06
CA LYS A 60 -17.78 -8.90 -6.13
C LYS A 60 -18.27 -8.66 -4.69
N GLN A 61 -17.95 -9.59 -3.80
CA GLN A 61 -18.20 -9.47 -2.37
C GLN A 61 -17.04 -8.72 -1.71
N PRO A 62 -17.26 -7.54 -1.11
CA PRO A 62 -16.26 -6.89 -0.28
C PRO A 62 -16.09 -7.62 1.05
N TYR A 63 -14.85 -7.82 1.46
CA TYR A 63 -14.46 -8.27 2.79
C TYR A 63 -13.67 -7.17 3.48
N TYR A 64 -14.08 -6.84 4.70
CA TYR A 64 -13.29 -5.98 5.58
C TYR A 64 -12.36 -6.86 6.41
N ILE A 65 -11.05 -6.62 6.27
CA ILE A 65 -10.01 -7.36 6.96
C ILE A 65 -9.37 -6.43 7.98
N THR A 66 -9.31 -6.87 9.23
CA THR A 66 -8.90 -6.06 10.38
C THR A 66 -8.18 -6.93 11.42
N SER A 67 -7.62 -6.29 12.45
CA SER A 67 -7.01 -7.02 13.56
C SER A 67 -8.05 -7.82 14.35
N ALA A 68 -7.71 -9.05 14.72
CA ALA A 68 -8.59 -9.90 15.51
C ALA A 68 -8.83 -9.37 16.94
N ASP A 69 -7.87 -8.60 17.47
CA ASP A 69 -7.94 -7.96 18.79
C ASP A 69 -8.56 -6.55 18.75
N GLY A 70 -8.94 -6.06 17.57
CA GLY A 70 -9.48 -4.71 17.37
C GLY A 70 -8.45 -3.58 17.44
N GLY A 71 -7.16 -3.90 17.54
CA GLY A 71 -6.07 -2.93 17.51
C GLY A 71 -5.84 -2.29 16.13
N PRO A 72 -5.10 -1.17 16.07
CA PRO A 72 -4.72 -0.55 14.80
C PRO A 72 -3.73 -1.44 14.03
N LEU A 73 -3.79 -1.35 12.71
CA LEU A 73 -2.82 -1.96 11.81
C LEU A 73 -1.86 -0.89 11.31
N PHE A 74 -0.57 -1.23 11.22
CA PHE A 74 0.46 -0.35 10.69
C PHE A 74 1.00 -0.92 9.38
N PHE A 75 0.60 -0.33 8.25
CA PHE A 75 1.12 -0.77 6.96
C PHE A 75 2.46 -0.12 6.68
N ALA A 76 3.44 -0.94 6.27
CA ALA A 76 4.70 -0.43 5.76
C ALA A 76 4.44 0.39 4.49
N ALA A 77 5.01 1.59 4.41
CA ALA A 77 4.82 2.51 3.31
C ALA A 77 6.13 3.17 2.90
N LEU A 78 6.14 3.74 1.69
CA LEU A 78 7.17 4.68 1.24
C LEU A 78 6.52 6.01 0.88
N ALA A 79 7.16 7.12 1.24
CA ALA A 79 6.65 8.46 1.06
C ALA A 79 7.73 9.47 0.66
N GLU A 80 7.35 10.44 -0.17
CA GLU A 80 8.05 11.71 -0.33
C GLU A 80 7.16 12.79 0.29
N VAL A 81 7.73 13.59 1.18
CA VAL A 81 7.03 14.69 1.85
C VAL A 81 7.98 15.87 1.95
N HIS A 82 7.60 16.99 1.36
CA HIS A 82 8.35 18.24 1.44
C HIS A 82 7.92 19.05 2.66
N GLN A 83 8.88 19.79 3.23
CA GLN A 83 8.59 20.73 4.31
C GLN A 83 7.99 22.01 3.73
N GLY A 84 6.85 22.42 4.27
CA GLY A 84 6.13 23.62 3.84
C GLY A 84 4.70 23.62 4.35
N LEU A 85 4.03 24.77 4.23
CA LEU A 85 2.61 24.90 4.51
C LEU A 85 1.75 24.54 3.30
N GLU A 86 2.31 24.67 2.10
CA GLU A 86 1.63 24.38 0.84
C GLU A 86 1.92 22.94 0.39
N PRO A 87 0.92 22.23 -0.18
CA PRO A 87 1.14 20.91 -0.75
C PRO A 87 2.14 20.94 -1.92
N ASP A 88 3.19 20.12 -1.87
CA ASP A 88 4.04 19.88 -3.05
C ASP A 88 3.38 18.78 -3.91
N GLU A 89 3.29 18.99 -5.22
CA GLU A 89 2.69 18.00 -6.11
C GLU A 89 3.49 16.69 -6.25
N ARG A 90 4.72 16.65 -5.74
CA ARG A 90 5.54 15.45 -5.62
C ARG A 90 5.26 14.69 -4.33
N ASP A 91 4.56 15.31 -3.37
CA ASP A 91 4.20 14.65 -2.13
C ASP A 91 3.25 13.49 -2.42
N GLY A 92 3.59 12.34 -1.88
CA GLY A 92 2.82 11.14 -2.09
C GLY A 92 3.37 9.99 -1.29
N PHE A 93 2.54 8.98 -1.09
CA PHE A 93 2.96 7.72 -0.48
C PHE A 93 2.37 6.52 -1.21
N VAL A 94 3.01 5.37 -1.01
CA VAL A 94 2.56 4.07 -1.49
C VAL A 94 2.60 3.06 -0.35
N VAL A 95 1.61 2.16 -0.32
CA VAL A 95 1.60 1.04 0.62
C VAL A 95 2.45 -0.09 0.06
N ILE A 96 3.33 -0.66 0.88
CA ILE A 96 4.06 -1.87 0.51
C ILE A 96 3.10 -3.05 0.64
N THR A 97 3.05 -3.87 -0.40
CA THR A 97 2.27 -5.11 -0.44
C THR A 97 3.19 -6.31 -0.51
N ALA A 98 2.77 -7.41 0.08
CA ALA A 98 3.44 -8.72 0.00
C ALA A 98 2.47 -9.76 -0.58
N ALA A 99 2.99 -10.95 -0.92
CA ALA A 99 2.14 -12.09 -1.21
C ALA A 99 1.20 -12.36 -0.02
N ALA A 100 -0.06 -12.66 -0.32
CA ALA A 100 -0.98 -13.17 0.69
C ALA A 100 -0.49 -14.54 1.18
N ASP A 101 -0.80 -14.84 2.44
CA ASP A 101 -0.49 -16.10 3.10
C ASP A 101 -1.74 -16.64 3.79
N GLN A 102 -1.73 -17.92 4.15
CA GLN A 102 -2.80 -18.58 4.90
C GLN A 102 -4.19 -18.34 4.26
N GLY A 103 -5.23 -18.17 5.08
CA GLY A 103 -6.61 -17.96 4.62
C GLY A 103 -6.87 -16.65 3.86
N LEU A 104 -5.89 -15.75 3.76
CA LEU A 104 -6.03 -14.53 2.95
C LEU A 104 -5.88 -14.82 1.45
N VAL A 105 -5.22 -15.92 1.07
CA VAL A 105 -5.06 -16.33 -0.35
C VAL A 105 -6.41 -16.62 -0.99
N ASP A 106 -7.37 -17.12 -0.21
CA ASP A 106 -8.74 -17.36 -0.67
C ASP A 106 -9.50 -16.06 -0.96
N ILE A 107 -8.99 -14.91 -0.47
CA ILE A 107 -9.58 -13.59 -0.66
C ILE A 107 -8.87 -12.81 -1.78
N HIS A 108 -7.53 -12.75 -1.76
CA HIS A 108 -6.74 -12.04 -2.77
C HIS A 108 -5.27 -12.53 -2.77
N ASP A 109 -4.55 -12.41 -3.90
CA ASP A 109 -3.17 -12.90 -4.04
C ASP A 109 -2.12 -11.99 -3.35
N ARG A 110 -2.52 -10.78 -2.98
CA ARG A 110 -1.69 -9.75 -2.34
C ARG A 110 -2.39 -9.17 -1.12
N LYS A 111 -1.59 -8.78 -0.12
CA LYS A 111 -2.03 -8.04 1.07
C LYS A 111 -1.10 -6.86 1.37
N PRO A 112 -1.54 -5.83 2.10
CA PRO A 112 -0.62 -4.86 2.71
C PRO A 112 0.42 -5.58 3.59
N LEU A 113 1.65 -5.09 3.60
CA LEU A 113 2.67 -5.53 4.54
C LEU A 113 2.37 -4.88 5.90
N VAL A 114 1.69 -5.63 6.76
CA VAL A 114 1.33 -5.21 8.12
C VAL A 114 2.52 -5.47 9.05
N LEU A 115 2.92 -4.47 9.82
CA LEU A 115 3.96 -4.57 10.86
C LEU A 115 3.32 -4.76 12.24
N SER A 116 3.98 -5.54 13.10
CA SER A 116 3.61 -5.59 14.52
C SER A 116 3.96 -4.26 15.20
N PRO A 117 3.31 -3.90 16.33
CA PRO A 117 3.64 -2.70 17.08
C PRO A 117 5.13 -2.59 17.47
N GLU A 118 5.80 -3.70 17.74
CA GLU A 118 7.22 -3.75 18.10
C GLU A 118 8.14 -3.52 16.90
N THR A 119 7.66 -3.80 15.70
CA THR A 119 8.41 -3.66 14.44
C THR A 119 8.16 -2.32 13.75
N ALA A 120 7.02 -1.69 14.05
CA ALA A 120 6.57 -0.42 13.47
C ALA A 120 7.46 0.76 13.90
#